data_AF-A0A0F9JDC7-F1
#
_entry.id   AF-A0A0F9JDC7-F1
#
_cell.length_a   1.000
_cell.length_b   1.000
_cell.length_c   1.000
_cell.angle_alpha   90.00
_cell.angle_beta   90.00
_cell.angle_gamma   90.00
#
_symmetry.space_group_name_H-M   'P 1'
#
loop_
_entity.id
_entity.type
_entity.pdbx_description
1 polymer ?
#
loop_
_entity_poly.entity_id
_entity_poly.type
_entity_poly.pdbx_seq_one_letter_code
_entity_poly.pdbx_strand_id
1 'polypeptide(L)'
;MTRWIPIAIAVLVLAGCGFTSQGDAIRDFVKVEGAQAYDEGLSNSEFFICKAASVGSVLRRYGRSEETAAAWRAICRGNPEAVIVKPVK
;
A
#
# COMPACT_ATOMS: atom_id res chain seq x y z
N MET A 1 -41.98 5.97 -7.64
CA MET A 1 -40.53 6.03 -7.94
C MET A 1 -39.66 5.46 -6.83
N THR A 2 -40.09 5.46 -5.56
CA THR A 2 -39.29 5.03 -4.39
C THR A 2 -39.06 3.51 -4.25
N ARG A 3 -39.80 2.66 -4.98
CA ARG A 3 -39.69 1.17 -4.90
C ARG A 3 -38.51 0.59 -5.70
N TRP A 4 -37.91 1.36 -6.61
CA TRP A 4 -36.82 0.90 -7.49
C TRP A 4 -35.43 1.18 -6.90
N ILE A 5 -35.34 2.11 -5.95
CA ILE A 5 -34.12 2.45 -5.22
C ILE A 5 -33.49 1.25 -4.51
N PRO A 6 -34.23 0.41 -3.75
CA PRO A 6 -33.62 -0.76 -3.09
C PRO A 6 -33.12 -1.80 -4.09
N ILE A 7 -33.78 -1.93 -5.25
CA ILE A 7 -33.35 -2.85 -6.31
C ILE A 7 -32.08 -2.34 -6.98
N ALA A 8 -32.00 -1.04 -7.28
CA ALA A 8 -30.80 -0.43 -7.85
C ALA A 8 -29.59 -0.51 -6.90
N ILE A 9 -29.80 -0.30 -5.60
CA ILE A 9 -28.75 -0.45 -4.58
C ILE A 9 -28.32 -1.91 -4.47
N ALA A 10 -29.26 -2.87 -4.46
CA ALA A 10 -28.93 -4.29 -4.42
C ALA A 10 -28.07 -4.71 -5.63
N VAL A 11 -28.42 -4.24 -6.84
CA VAL A 11 -27.65 -4.51 -8.06
C VAL A 11 -26.25 -3.88 -8.01
N LEU A 12 -26.11 -2.65 -7.51
CA LEU A 12 -24.81 -1.99 -7.32
C LEU A 12 -23.93 -2.72 -6.29
N VAL A 13 -24.49 -3.17 -5.18
CA VAL A 13 -23.77 -3.92 -4.14
C VAL A 13 -23.35 -5.30 -4.66
N LEU A 14 -24.22 -6.01 -5.40
CA LEU A 14 -23.90 -7.30 -6.00
C LEU A 14 -22.81 -7.19 -7.08
N ALA A 15 -22.81 -6.09 -7.84
CA ALA A 15 -21.75 -5.81 -8.82
C ALA A 15 -20.39 -5.54 -8.14
N GLY A 16 -20.36 -4.89 -6.98
CA GLY A 16 -19.11 -4.68 -6.22
C GLY A 16 -18.54 -5.94 -5.56
N CYS A 17 -19.36 -6.98 -5.36
CA CYS A 17 -18.95 -8.20 -4.65
C CYS A 17 -18.42 -9.33 -5.55
N GLY A 18 -18.32 -9.14 -6.87
CA GLY A 18 -17.84 -10.19 -7.79
C GLY A 18 -18.86 -11.31 -8.05
N PHE A 19 -20.16 -11.00 -8.02
CA PHE A 19 -21.22 -11.98 -8.36
C PHE A 19 -21.65 -11.92 -9.83
N THR A 20 -21.01 -11.06 -10.63
CA THR A 20 -21.21 -10.94 -12.09
C THR A 20 -19.85 -10.83 -12.77
N SER A 21 -19.77 -11.19 -14.05
CA SER A 21 -18.52 -11.09 -14.83
C SER A 21 -17.92 -9.68 -14.87
N GLN A 22 -18.75 -8.64 -14.77
CA GLN A 22 -18.29 -7.25 -14.61
C GLN A 22 -17.78 -6.97 -13.20
N GLY A 23 -18.39 -7.55 -12.16
CA GLY A 23 -17.93 -7.42 -10.78
C GLY A 23 -16.59 -8.08 -10.51
N ASP A 24 -16.33 -9.24 -11.14
CA ASP A 24 -15.02 -9.91 -11.06
C ASP A 24 -13.93 -9.07 -11.75
N ALA A 25 -14.23 -8.48 -12.90
CA ALA A 25 -13.31 -7.58 -13.60
C ALA A 25 -12.96 -6.35 -12.76
N ILE A 26 -13.96 -5.74 -12.08
CA ILE A 26 -13.73 -4.62 -11.17
C ILE A 26 -12.90 -5.06 -9.96
N ARG A 27 -13.21 -6.22 -9.36
CA ARG A 27 -12.46 -6.76 -8.23
C ARG A 27 -10.99 -7.01 -8.60
N ASP A 28 -10.73 -7.59 -9.76
CA ASP A 28 -9.37 -7.90 -10.19
C ASP A 28 -8.62 -6.63 -10.61
N PHE A 29 -9.29 -5.66 -11.24
CA PHE A 29 -8.74 -4.33 -11.48
C PHE A 29 -8.35 -3.64 -10.16
N VAL A 30 -9.23 -3.64 -9.14
CA VAL A 30 -8.93 -3.06 -7.81
C VAL A 30 -7.77 -3.78 -7.13
N LYS A 31 -7.65 -5.10 -7.28
CA LYS A 31 -6.49 -5.83 -6.72
C LYS A 31 -5.19 -5.45 -7.43
N VAL A 32 -5.20 -5.37 -8.75
CA VAL A 32 -4.00 -5.11 -9.55
C VAL A 32 -3.58 -3.65 -9.45
N GLU A 33 -4.49 -2.72 -9.72
CA GLU A 33 -4.22 -1.28 -9.64
C GLU A 33 -4.07 -0.81 -8.19
N GLY A 34 -4.81 -1.41 -7.26
CA GLY A 34 -4.63 -1.14 -5.83
C GLY A 34 -3.26 -1.57 -5.34
N ALA A 35 -2.78 -2.76 -5.75
CA ALA A 35 -1.42 -3.19 -5.43
C ALA A 35 -0.37 -2.24 -6.01
N GLN A 36 -0.52 -1.80 -7.26
CA GLN A 36 0.38 -0.82 -7.87
C GLN A 36 0.39 0.51 -7.11
N ALA A 37 -0.78 1.01 -6.70
CA ALA A 37 -0.88 2.23 -5.91
C ALA A 37 -0.20 2.11 -4.53
N TYR A 38 -0.30 0.94 -3.89
CA TYR A 38 0.42 0.68 -2.64
C TYR A 38 1.93 0.57 -2.84
N ASP A 39 2.38 -0.08 -3.92
CA ASP A 39 3.79 -0.19 -4.27
C ASP A 39 4.40 1.21 -4.53
N GLU A 40 3.69 2.06 -5.28
CA GLU A 40 4.13 3.43 -5.55
C GLU A 40 4.07 4.32 -4.30
N GLY A 41 3.05 4.16 -3.47
CA GLY A 41 2.96 4.80 -2.16
C GLY A 41 4.13 4.44 -1.25
N LEU A 42 4.55 3.18 -1.24
CA LEU A 42 5.69 2.71 -0.47
C LEU A 42 7.00 3.32 -1.00
N SER A 43 7.22 3.26 -2.32
CA SER A 43 8.39 3.86 -2.98
C SER A 43 8.53 5.37 -2.67
N ASN A 44 7.42 6.13 -2.79
CA ASN A 44 7.40 7.55 -2.48
C ASN A 44 7.68 7.84 -0.99
N SER A 45 7.17 6.99 -0.10
CA SER A 45 7.42 7.10 1.34
C SER A 45 8.89 6.88 1.67
N GLU A 46 9.52 5.87 1.06
CA GLU A 46 10.94 5.58 1.22
C GLU A 46 11.82 6.71 0.68
N PHE A 47 11.50 7.25 -0.50
CA PHE A 47 12.17 8.44 -1.03
C PHE A 47 12.10 9.61 -0.04
N PHE A 48 10.90 9.88 0.50
CA PHE A 48 10.72 10.96 1.45
C PHE A 48 11.55 10.76 2.72
N ILE A 49 11.47 9.58 3.33
CA ILE A 49 12.16 9.27 4.60
C ILE A 49 13.68 9.21 4.45
N CYS A 50 14.18 8.71 3.32
CA CYS A 50 15.58 8.39 3.14
C CYS A 50 16.37 9.46 2.36
N LYS A 51 15.71 10.26 1.53
CA LYS A 51 16.37 11.22 0.62
C LYS A 51 15.86 12.65 0.77
N ALA A 52 14.56 12.85 0.95
CA ALA A 52 13.97 14.20 0.96
C ALA A 52 13.91 14.84 2.35
N ALA A 53 13.76 14.05 3.41
CA ALA A 53 13.68 14.56 4.77
C ALA A 53 14.99 15.24 5.20
N SER A 54 14.88 16.38 5.87
CA SER A 54 16.06 17.05 6.42
C SER A 54 16.70 16.23 7.54
N VAL A 55 18.03 16.38 7.69
CA VAL A 55 18.81 15.69 8.74
C VAL A 55 18.20 15.90 10.13
N GLY A 56 17.78 17.13 10.45
CA GLY A 56 17.16 17.44 11.74
C GLY A 56 15.83 16.72 11.99
N SER A 57 14.99 16.57 10.96
CA SER A 57 13.74 15.80 11.06
C SER A 57 14.01 14.31 11.28
N VAL A 58 14.99 13.76 10.58
CA VAL A 58 15.43 12.36 10.75
C VAL A 58 15.96 12.14 12.17
N LEU A 59 16.83 13.02 12.68
CA LEU A 59 17.38 12.91 14.04
C LEU A 59 16.30 12.98 15.12
N ARG A 60 15.36 13.92 15.04
CA ARG A 60 14.28 14.02 16.04
C ARG A 60 13.35 12.82 16.04
N ARG A 61 13.11 12.19 14.88
CA ARG A 61 12.18 11.06 14.75
C ARG A 61 12.83 9.73 15.08
N TYR A 62 13.99 9.45 14.47
CA TYR A 62 14.66 8.15 14.48
C TYR A 62 15.96 8.13 15.29
N GLY A 63 16.52 9.28 15.66
CA GLY A 63 17.71 9.36 16.52
C GLY A 63 17.40 9.29 18.02
N ARG A 64 16.20 8.84 18.42
CA ARG A 64 15.76 8.82 19.82
C ARG A 64 16.32 7.63 20.59
N SER A 65 16.67 6.56 19.89
CA SER A 65 17.31 5.36 20.45
C SER A 65 18.17 4.69 19.37
N GLU A 66 19.15 3.89 19.79
CA GLU A 66 19.96 3.11 18.85
C GLU A 66 19.10 2.15 18.02
N GLU A 67 18.04 1.58 18.62
CA GLU A 67 17.07 0.72 17.94
C GLU A 67 16.38 1.43 16.77
N THR A 68 15.82 2.62 17.01
CA THR A 68 15.11 3.37 15.97
C THR A 68 16.05 3.91 14.89
N ALA A 69 17.29 4.26 15.27
CA ALA A 69 18.33 4.67 14.34
C ALA A 69 18.82 3.48 13.48
N ALA A 70 18.92 2.28 14.06
CA ALA A 70 19.23 1.05 13.34
C ALA A 70 18.12 0.69 12.34
N ALA A 71 16.85 0.77 12.73
CA ALA A 71 15.72 0.52 11.84
C ALA A 71 15.70 1.48 10.63
N TRP A 72 15.90 2.78 10.86
CA TRP A 72 16.01 3.75 9.76
C TRP A 72 17.18 3.45 8.83
N ARG A 73 18.36 3.09 9.39
CA ARG A 73 19.52 2.68 8.58
C ARG A 73 19.22 1.45 7.73
N ALA A 74 18.56 0.44 8.30
CA ALA A 74 18.22 -0.80 7.60
C ALA A 74 17.31 -0.54 6.40
N ILE A 75 16.30 0.32 6.54
CA ILE A 75 15.40 0.70 5.45
C ILE A 75 16.16 1.56 4.41
N CYS A 76 16.86 2.61 4.84
CA CYS A 76 17.38 3.64 3.93
C CYS A 76 18.74 3.33 3.29
N ARG A 77 19.52 2.40 3.87
CA ARG A 77 20.80 1.95 3.29
C ARG A 77 20.67 0.57 2.63
N GLY A 78 19.49 -0.06 2.74
CA GLY A 78 19.28 -1.46 2.42
C GLY A 78 19.92 -2.36 3.48
N ASN A 79 19.18 -3.37 3.93
CA ASN A 79 19.74 -4.44 4.74
C ASN A 79 20.08 -5.61 3.81
N PRO A 80 21.37 -6.00 3.66
CA PRO A 80 21.74 -7.16 2.85
C PRO A 80 21.15 -8.49 3.35
N GLU A 81 20.61 -8.53 4.57
CA GLU A 81 19.94 -9.70 5.15
C GLU A 81 18.40 -9.61 5.16
N ALA A 82 17.80 -8.59 4.53
CA ALA A 82 16.34 -8.50 4.45
C ALA A 82 15.76 -9.64 3.60
N VAL A 83 15.25 -10.69 4.27
CA VAL A 83 14.51 -11.80 3.65
C VAL A 83 13.09 -11.34 3.26
N ILE A 84 12.99 -10.47 2.26
CA ILE A 84 11.73 -10.23 1.52
C ILE A 84 11.80 -11.09 0.24
N VAL A 85 12.01 -12.38 0.42
CA VAL A 85 12.14 -13.35 -0.67
C VAL A 85 10.75 -13.85 -1.03
N LYS A 86 10.22 -13.51 -2.21
CA LYS A 86 9.18 -14.34 -2.83
C LYS A 86 9.86 -15.65 -3.24
N PRO A 87 9.31 -16.84 -2.92
CA PRO A 87 9.86 -18.08 -3.45
C PRO A 87 9.87 -17.99 -4.98
N VAL A 88 11.06 -18.10 -5.57
CA VAL A 88 11.23 -18.29 -7.00
C VAL A 88 10.60 -19.65 -7.32
N LYS A 89 9.54 -19.64 -8.14
CA LYS A 89 8.93 -20.85 -8.67
C LYS A 89 9.53 -21.15 -10.03
#